data_AF-A0A3P6BBV3-F1
#
_entry.id   AF-A0A3P6BBV3-F1
#
_cell.length_a   1.000
_cell.length_b   1.000
_cell.length_c   1.000
_cell.angle_alpha   90.00
_cell.angle_beta   90.00
_cell.angle_gamma   90.00
#
_symmetry.space_group_name_H-M   'P 1'
#
loop_
_entity.id
_entity.type
_entity.pdbx_description
1 polymer ?
#
loop_
_entity_poly.entity_id
_entity_poly.type
_entity_poly.pdbx_seq_one_letter_code
_entity_poly.pdbx_strand_id
1 'polypeptide(L)' 'MKLYLWDQAAVDFCKKFKSSDNTPSMILVTTVYPKRLGGTLALTSMTSSRVFLTTRSNQLKSISAGII' A
#
# COMPACT_ATOMS: atom_id res chain seq x y z
N MET A 1 5.03 -12.17 -5.63
CA MET A 1 3.83 -11.34 -5.85
C MET A 1 4.21 -9.88 -5.63
N LYS A 2 3.81 -8.96 -6.49
CA LYS A 2 4.20 -7.53 -6.42
C LYS A 2 2.95 -6.65 -6.29
N LEU A 3 3.00 -5.66 -5.42
CA LEU A 3 1.96 -4.63 -5.27
C LEU A 3 2.45 -3.32 -5.88
N TYR A 4 1.65 -2.73 -6.75
CA TYR A 4 1.95 -1.45 -7.38
C TYR A 4 1.00 -0.36 -6.86
N LEU A 5 1.59 0.70 -6.31
CA LEU A 5 0.94 1.95 -5.96
C LEU A 5 1.37 3.00 -7.00
N TRP A 6 0.50 3.95 -7.31
CA TRP A 6 0.84 5.08 -8.17
C TRP A 6 0.46 6.43 -7.53
N ASP A 7 0.72 7.52 -8.22
CA ASP A 7 0.28 8.88 -7.87
C ASP A 7 0.52 9.28 -6.40
N GLN A 8 -0.39 10.09 -5.85
CA GLN A 8 -0.31 10.62 -4.51
C GLN A 8 -0.30 9.51 -3.45
N ALA A 9 -0.97 8.39 -3.72
CA ALA A 9 -0.97 7.22 -2.84
C ALA A 9 0.44 6.63 -2.66
N ALA A 10 1.21 6.52 -3.74
CA ALA A 10 2.59 6.04 -3.68
C ALA A 10 3.50 7.03 -2.91
N VAL A 11 3.29 8.34 -3.12
CA VAL A 11 4.03 9.39 -2.41
C VAL A 11 3.73 9.35 -0.91
N ASP A 12 2.45 9.28 -0.54
CA ASP A 12 2.00 9.26 0.85
C ASP A 12 2.44 7.98 1.56
N PHE A 13 2.39 6.85 0.86
CA PHE A 13 2.95 5.59 1.34
C PHE A 13 4.44 5.70 1.60
N CYS A 14 5.21 6.21 0.63
CA CYS A 14 6.65 6.37 0.76
C CYS A 14 7.02 7.31 1.94
N LYS A 15 6.31 8.43 2.09
CA LYS A 15 6.49 9.35 3.23
C LYS A 15 6.20 8.66 4.56
N LYS A 16 5.04 7.99 4.69
CA LYS A 16 4.66 7.29 5.93
C LYS A 16 5.60 6.13 6.26
N PHE A 17 6.02 5.37 5.24
CA PHE A 17 6.98 4.27 5.36
C PHE A 17 8.36 4.76 5.79
N LYS A 18 8.84 5.90 5.26
CA LYS A 18 10.12 6.50 5.69
C LYS A 18 10.03 7.14 7.07
N SER A 19 8.88 7.70 7.44
CA SER A 19 8.65 8.31 8.76
C SER A 19 8.44 7.30 9.88
N SER A 20 8.28 6.00 9.58
CA SER A 20 8.19 5.01 10.63
C SER A 20 9.59 4.77 11.19
N ASP A 21 9.82 5.21 12.44
CA ASP A 21 11.08 5.03 13.18
C ASP A 21 11.55 3.57 13.28
N ASN A 22 10.67 2.62 12.96
CA ASN A 22 10.95 1.19 12.91
C ASN A 22 10.42 0.59 11.61
N THR A 23 11.12 -0.41 11.07
CA THR A 23 10.66 -1.21 9.93
C THR A 23 9.22 -1.67 10.19
N PRO A 24 8.24 -1.26 9.37
CA PRO A 24 6.85 -1.64 9.60
C PRO A 24 6.73 -3.17 9.51
N SER A 25 6.13 -3.79 10.53
CA SER A 25 6.08 -5.26 10.64
C SER A 25 5.02 -5.88 9.73
N MET A 26 3.96 -5.14 9.39
CA MET A 26 2.91 -5.65 8.52
C MET A 26 2.28 -4.52 7.70
N ILE A 27 2.05 -4.81 6.42
CA ILE A 27 1.32 -3.97 5.49
C ILE A 27 0.05 -4.74 5.10
N LEU A 28 -1.10 -4.23 5.51
CA LEU A 28 -2.39 -4.77 5.09
C LEU A 28 -2.93 -3.89 3.96
N VAL A 29 -3.29 -4.51 2.84
CA VAL A 29 -3.90 -3.80 1.72
C VAL A 29 -5.26 -4.41 1.42
N THR A 30 -6.30 -3.60 1.47
CA THR A 30 -7.67 -4.04 1.15
C THR A 30 -8.04 -3.61 -0.26
N THR A 31 -8.99 -4.32 -0.85
CA THR A 31 -9.65 -3.91 -2.12
C THR A 31 -8.65 -3.70 -3.26
N VAL A 32 -7.92 -4.74 -3.64
CA VAL A 32 -6.91 -4.71 -4.72
C VAL A 32 -7.43 -5.33 -6.00
N TYR A 33 -6.99 -4.83 -7.16
CA TYR A 33 -7.29 -5.42 -8.46
C TYR A 33 -6.16 -6.36 -8.90
N PRO A 34 -6.39 -7.68 -8.99
CA PRO A 34 -5.39 -8.61 -9.49
C PRO A 34 -5.28 -8.49 -11.01
N LYS A 35 -4.05 -8.32 -11.52
CA LYS A 35 -3.76 -8.27 -12.96
C LYS A 35 -2.54 -9.14 -13.28
N ARG A 36 -2.53 -9.78 -14.44
CA ARG A 36 -1.34 -10.47 -14.96
C ARG A 36 -0.54 -9.50 -15.83
N LEU A 37 0.70 -9.23 -15.43
CA LEU A 37 1.64 -8.39 -16.18
C LEU A 37 2.83 -9.26 -16.60
N GLY A 38 3.00 -9.49 -17.91
CA GLY A 38 4.09 -10.31 -18.44
C GLY A 38 4.14 -11.71 -17.84
N GLY A 39 2.99 -12.36 -17.63
CA GLY A 39 2.89 -13.68 -17.00
C GLY A 39 2.99 -13.70 -15.46
N THR A 40 3.37 -12.59 -14.83
CA THR A 40 3.45 -12.48 -13.37
C THR A 40 2.16 -11.92 -12.77
N LEU A 41 1.64 -12.53 -11.71
CA LEU A 41 0.51 -11.99 -10.96
C LEU A 41 0.93 -10.75 -10.15
N ALA A 42 0.30 -9.63 -10.47
CA ALA A 42 0.48 -8.33 -9.84
C ALA A 42 -0.83 -7.88 -9.18
N LEU A 43 -0.72 -7.18 -8.06
CA LEU A 43 -1.82 -6.45 -7.47
C LEU A 43 -1.68 -4.97 -7.80
N THR A 44 -2.78 -4.38 -8.25
CA THR A 44 -2.87 -2.96 -8.57
C THR A 44 -3.87 -2.30 -7.63
N SER A 45 -3.53 -1.08 -7.20
CA SER A 45 -4.41 -0.25 -6.37
C SER A 45 -5.60 0.29 -7.17
N MET A 46 -6.71 0.55 -6.49
CA MET A 46 -7.96 1.14 -6.99
C MET A 46 -8.43 2.25 -6.04
N THR A 47 -9.37 3.09 -6.46
CA THR A 47 -10.00 4.13 -5.62
C THR A 47 -10.48 3.64 -4.24
N SER A 48 -10.96 2.41 -4.15
CA SER A 48 -11.40 1.77 -2.90
C SER A 48 -10.28 1.07 -2.12
N SER A 49 -9.06 1.00 -2.64
CA SER A 49 -7.93 0.39 -1.95
C SER A 49 -7.54 1.21 -0.72
N ARG A 50 -7.21 0.51 0.35
CA ARG A 50 -6.68 1.11 1.57
C ARG A 50 -5.41 0.37 1.94
N VAL A 51 -4.35 1.11 2.26
CA VAL A 51 -3.11 0.55 2.79
C VAL A 51 -3.02 0.91 4.27
N PHE A 52 -2.89 -0.10 5.12
CA PHE A 52 -2.69 0.03 6.54
C PHE A 52 -1.27 -0.39 6.88
N LEU A 53 -0.55 0.50 7.55
CA LEU A 53 0.77 0.24 8.10
C LEU A 53 0.60 0.04 9.61
N THR A 54 1.08 -1.10 10.13
CA THR A 54 1.22 -1.28 11.58
C THR A 54 2.68 -1.12 11.99
N THR A 55 2.91 -0.27 12.99
CA THR A 55 4.16 -0.17 13.72
C THR A 55 4.02 -0.94 15.04
N ARG A 56 5.13 -1.37 15.65
CA ARG A 56 5.08 -2.04 16.97
C ARG A 56 4.38 -1.23 18.07
N SER A 57 4.22 0.07 17.87
CA SER A 57 3.43 0.97 18.71
C SER A 57 1.91 0.93 18.45
N ASN A 58 1.40 -0.03 17.66
CA ASN A 58 -0.02 -0.26 17.36
C ASN A 58 -0.78 0.93 16.73
N GLN A 59 -0.07 1.85 16.07
CA GLN A 59 -0.68 2.95 15.33
C GLN A 59 -1.06 2.48 13.91
N LEU A 60 -2.34 2.20 13.68
CA LEU A 60 -2.87 1.88 12.35
C LEU A 60 -3.06 3.17 11.56
N LYS A 61 -2.12 3.45 10.66
CA LYS A 61 -2.24 4.58 9.73
C LYS A 61 -2.78 4.08 8.40
N SER A 62 -3.98 4.52 8.02
CA SER A 62 -4.56 4.24 6.71
C SER A 62 -4.05 5.23 5.66
N ILE A 63 -3.91 4.76 4.43
CA ILE A 63 -3.66 5.56 3.24
C ILE A 63 -4.70 5.14 2.22
N SER A 64 -5.49 6.10 1.75
CA SER A 64 -6.36 5.86 0.60
C SER A 64 -5.47 5.71 -0.63
N ALA A 65 -5.42 4.50 -1.17
CA ALA A 65 -4.58 4.22 -2.32
C ALA A 65 -5.41 4.31 -3.60
N GLY A 66 -6.06 5.46 -3.80
CA GLY A 66 -7.00 5.65 -4.89
C GLY A 66 -6.34 6.21 -6.13
N ILE A 67 -6.55 5.54 -7.26
CA ILE A 67 -6.09 5.96 -8.59
C ILE A 67 -7.16 5.61 -9.60
N ILE A 68 -7.36 6.57 -10.51
CA ILE A 68 -8.36 6.66 -11.57
C ILE A 68 -8.35 5.38 -12.44
#